data_AF-A0A758IH65-F1
#
_entry.id   AF-A0A758IH65-F1
#
_cell.length_a   1.000
_cell.length_b   1.000
_cell.length_c   1.000
_cell.angle_alpha   90.00
_cell.angle_beta   90.00
_cell.angle_gamma   90.00
#
_symmetry.space_group_name_H-M   'P 1'
#
loop_
_entity.id
_entity.type
_entity.pdbx_description
1 polymer ?
#
loop_
_entity_poly.entity_id
_entity_poly.type
_entity_poly.pdbx_seq_one_letter_code
_entity_poly.pdbx_strand_id
1 'polypeptide(L)'
;MRQQPHYLELLSPARDAAIAREAILHGADAVYIGGPGFGARHNASNSLRDIADLVPFAHRYGARIFVTLNTILHDDELEPAQRLITDLYNTGVDALIVQDMGILELDIPPIELHASTQCDIRSVEKAKFLADVGFSQIVLARELNLSQIAAIHQATDATIEFFIHGALCVAYSGQCYISHAQTGRSANRGDCSQACRLPYTLKDDQGRVVSYE
;
A
#
# COMPACT_ATOMS: atom_id res chain seq x y z
N MET A 1 1.19 -4.79 19.10
CA MET A 1 1.56 -3.90 20.23
C MET A 1 1.46 -2.47 19.74
N ARG A 2 0.63 -1.61 20.36
CA ARG A 2 0.49 -0.20 19.94
C ARG A 2 1.86 0.48 20.10
N GLN A 3 2.35 1.15 19.06
CA GLN A 3 3.60 1.92 19.16
C GLN A 3 3.46 2.98 20.25
N GLN A 4 4.57 3.27 20.95
CA GLN A 4 4.56 4.29 21.99
C GLN A 4 4.15 5.65 21.39
N PRO A 5 3.40 6.50 22.12
CA PRO A 5 2.80 7.74 21.59
C PRO A 5 3.79 8.79 21.05
N HIS A 6 5.09 8.54 21.12
CA HIS A 6 6.15 9.41 20.60
C HIS A 6 7.17 8.67 19.72
N TYR A 7 6.92 7.40 19.40
CA TYR A 7 7.77 6.65 18.48
C TYR A 7 7.29 6.91 17.05
N LEU A 8 8.17 7.49 16.24
CA LEU A 8 7.94 7.70 14.82
C LEU A 8 8.58 6.52 14.07
N GLU A 9 7.77 5.62 13.53
CA GLU A 9 8.25 4.50 12.70
C GLU A 9 8.63 4.99 11.30
N LEU A 10 9.87 4.73 10.89
CA LEU A 10 10.31 4.86 9.51
C LEU A 10 10.03 3.56 8.74
N LEU A 11 8.93 3.54 7.98
CA LEU A 11 8.61 2.47 7.05
C LEU A 11 9.25 2.72 5.67
N SER A 12 10.12 1.81 5.23
CA SER A 12 10.77 1.89 3.91
C SER A 12 10.19 0.89 2.89
N PRO A 13 9.88 1.31 1.65
CA PRO A 13 9.62 0.37 0.56
C PRO A 13 10.86 -0.45 0.22
N ALA A 14 10.67 -1.73 -0.04
CA ALA A 14 11.69 -2.58 -0.66
C ALA A 14 11.15 -3.24 -1.93
N ARG A 15 11.94 -3.20 -3.00
CA ARG A 15 11.61 -3.95 -4.23
C ARG A 15 11.81 -5.44 -4.01
N ASP A 16 12.90 -5.81 -3.35
CA ASP A 16 13.29 -7.18 -3.10
C ASP A 16 13.92 -7.36 -1.71
N ALA A 17 14.14 -8.62 -1.33
CA ALA A 17 14.70 -8.96 -0.01
C ALA A 17 16.11 -8.40 0.22
N ALA A 18 16.90 -8.19 -0.83
CA ALA A 18 18.23 -7.58 -0.70
C ALA A 18 18.10 -6.08 -0.34
N ILE A 19 17.24 -5.35 -1.05
CA ILE A 19 16.94 -3.94 -0.72
C ILE A 19 16.29 -3.82 0.66
N ALA A 20 15.43 -4.76 1.04
CA ALA A 20 14.83 -4.78 2.38
C ALA A 20 15.90 -4.89 3.48
N ARG A 21 16.88 -5.79 3.31
CA ARG A 21 18.01 -5.94 4.23
C ARG A 21 18.81 -4.65 4.34
N GLU A 22 19.12 -4.01 3.22
CA GLU A 22 19.84 -2.73 3.23
C GLU A 22 19.05 -1.63 3.93
N ALA A 23 17.74 -1.51 3.69
CA ALA A 23 16.90 -0.53 4.38
C ALA A 23 16.95 -0.72 5.91
N ILE A 24 16.87 -1.97 6.38
CA ILE A 24 16.96 -2.31 7.81
C ILE A 24 18.35 -1.96 8.37
N LEU A 25 19.43 -2.32 7.67
CA LEU A 25 20.80 -2.00 8.09
C LEU A 25 21.07 -0.49 8.19
N HIS A 26 20.31 0.32 7.45
CA HIS A 26 20.41 1.78 7.45
C HIS A 26 19.34 2.46 8.31
N GLY A 27 18.65 1.71 9.17
CA GLY A 27 17.81 2.28 10.24
C GLY A 27 16.31 2.40 9.92
N ALA A 28 15.79 1.66 8.94
CA ALA A 28 14.34 1.52 8.79
C ALA A 28 13.78 0.67 9.95
N ASP A 29 12.76 1.20 10.64
CA ASP A 29 12.05 0.52 11.73
C ASP A 29 11.09 -0.56 11.19
N ALA A 30 10.64 -0.39 9.95
CA ALA A 30 9.85 -1.39 9.25
C ALA A 30 10.15 -1.33 7.75
N VAL A 31 9.89 -2.44 7.05
CA VAL A 31 9.93 -2.48 5.59
C VAL A 31 8.64 -3.08 5.07
N TYR A 32 8.14 -2.53 3.96
CA TYR A 32 7.09 -3.19 3.20
C TYR A 32 7.62 -3.74 1.87
N ILE A 33 7.18 -4.95 1.53
CA ILE A 33 7.64 -5.69 0.35
C ILE A 33 6.45 -6.36 -0.36
N GLY A 34 6.56 -6.55 -1.67
CA GLY A 34 5.55 -7.25 -2.46
C GLY A 34 5.63 -8.76 -2.28
N GLY A 35 4.51 -9.41 -2.00
CA GLY A 35 4.38 -10.87 -2.02
C GLY A 35 4.41 -11.46 -3.45
N PRO A 36 4.19 -12.78 -3.59
CA PRO A 36 4.16 -13.43 -4.89
C PRO A 36 2.95 -13.01 -5.75
N GLY A 37 1.93 -12.40 -5.17
CA GLY A 37 0.73 -11.95 -5.86
C GLY A 37 0.00 -10.83 -5.10
N PHE A 38 -1.06 -10.29 -5.72
CA PHE A 38 -2.00 -9.33 -5.14
C PHE A 38 -1.41 -7.99 -4.65
N GLY A 39 -0.17 -7.68 -5.01
CA GLY A 39 0.45 -6.39 -4.77
C GLY A 39 0.24 -5.44 -5.96
N ALA A 40 -0.05 -4.17 -5.69
CA ALA A 40 -0.18 -3.14 -6.72
C ALA A 40 1.18 -2.62 -7.25
N ARG A 41 2.18 -3.50 -7.37
CA ARG A 41 3.47 -3.26 -8.04
C ARG A 41 3.94 -4.54 -8.73
N HIS A 42 3.56 -4.70 -10.00
CA HIS A 42 3.80 -5.94 -10.74
C HIS A 42 5.28 -6.33 -10.86
N ASN A 43 6.19 -5.35 -10.91
CA ASN A 43 7.64 -5.56 -11.08
C ASN A 43 8.42 -5.72 -9.75
N ALA A 44 7.72 -5.87 -8.62
CA ALA A 44 8.31 -5.94 -7.27
C ALA A 44 7.76 -7.11 -6.45
N SER A 45 7.39 -8.21 -7.12
CA SER A 45 6.95 -9.45 -6.47
C SER A 45 8.14 -10.25 -5.94
N ASN A 46 7.98 -10.84 -4.75
CA ASN A 46 8.99 -11.67 -4.10
C ASN A 46 8.41 -13.03 -3.77
N SER A 47 9.25 -14.07 -3.77
CA SER A 47 8.79 -15.41 -3.42
C SER A 47 8.50 -15.49 -1.91
N LEU A 48 7.60 -16.40 -1.53
CA LEU A 48 7.33 -16.67 -0.12
C LEU A 48 8.61 -17.08 0.63
N ARG A 49 9.52 -17.80 -0.04
CA ARG A 49 10.82 -18.19 0.51
C ARG A 49 11.70 -16.98 0.83
N ASP A 50 11.80 -16.02 -0.09
CA ASP A 50 12.61 -14.82 0.14
C ASP A 50 12.09 -14.00 1.33
N ILE A 51 10.75 -13.95 1.49
CA ILE A 51 10.10 -13.30 2.63
C ILE A 51 10.40 -14.07 3.92
N ALA A 52 10.25 -15.41 3.92
CA ALA A 52 10.55 -16.25 5.07
C ALA A 52 12.02 -16.14 5.52
N ASP A 53 12.97 -15.98 4.58
CA ASP A 53 14.39 -15.79 4.88
C ASP A 53 14.70 -14.35 5.35
N LEU A 54 13.83 -13.37 5.05
CA LEU A 54 13.95 -11.97 5.44
C LEU A 54 13.41 -11.71 6.85
N VAL A 55 12.28 -12.30 7.22
CA VAL A 55 11.62 -12.10 8.53
C VAL A 55 12.57 -12.26 9.73
N PRO A 56 13.30 -13.38 9.92
CA PRO A 56 14.18 -13.54 11.07
C PRO A 56 15.36 -12.56 11.05
N PHE A 57 15.79 -12.11 9.86
CA PHE A 57 16.78 -11.04 9.76
C PHE A 57 16.21 -9.73 10.28
N ALA A 58 15.03 -9.31 9.82
CA ALA A 58 14.42 -8.06 10.26
C ALA A 58 14.16 -8.03 11.77
N HIS A 59 13.56 -9.10 12.30
CA HIS A 59 13.26 -9.22 13.72
C HIS A 59 14.52 -9.18 14.60
N ARG A 60 15.67 -9.69 14.11
CA ARG A 60 16.96 -9.57 14.82
C ARG A 60 17.40 -8.11 15.02
N TYR A 61 17.04 -7.22 14.10
CA TYR A 61 17.31 -5.77 14.19
C TYR A 61 16.14 -5.00 14.80
N GLY A 62 15.10 -5.67 15.28
CA GLY A 62 13.88 -5.04 15.80
C GLY A 62 12.98 -4.43 14.71
N ALA A 63 13.27 -4.69 13.44
CA ALA A 63 12.50 -4.18 12.32
C ALA A 63 11.32 -5.10 11.98
N ARG A 64 10.19 -4.52 11.55
CA ARG A 64 8.98 -5.25 11.16
C ARG A 64 8.89 -5.47 9.65
N ILE A 65 8.25 -6.56 9.22
CA ILE A 65 7.97 -6.88 7.82
C ILE A 65 6.49 -6.75 7.53
N PHE A 66 6.15 -5.87 6.59
CA PHE A 66 4.79 -5.73 6.06
C PHE A 66 4.73 -6.25 4.62
N VAL A 67 3.65 -6.93 4.25
CA VAL A 67 3.46 -7.45 2.89
C VAL A 67 2.25 -6.83 2.23
N THR A 68 2.41 -6.39 0.98
CA THR A 68 1.30 -5.78 0.23
C THR A 68 0.36 -6.83 -0.35
N LEU A 69 -0.94 -6.67 -0.09
CA LEU A 69 -2.06 -7.40 -0.67
C LEU A 69 -3.16 -6.37 -1.04
N ASN A 70 -2.74 -5.34 -1.78
CA ASN A 70 -3.48 -4.10 -1.97
C ASN A 70 -4.02 -3.90 -3.38
N THR A 71 -4.54 -4.98 -3.98
CA THR A 71 -5.37 -4.94 -5.18
C THR A 71 -6.78 -5.38 -4.83
N ILE A 72 -7.79 -4.80 -5.50
CA ILE A 72 -9.16 -5.36 -5.53
C ILE A 72 -9.09 -6.80 -6.05
N LEU A 73 -9.73 -7.73 -5.35
CA LEU A 73 -9.73 -9.16 -5.69
C LEU A 73 -10.95 -9.48 -6.56
N HIS A 74 -10.77 -10.40 -7.50
CA HIS A 74 -11.89 -11.06 -8.16
C HIS A 74 -12.35 -12.27 -7.35
N ASP A 75 -13.56 -12.77 -7.62
CA ASP A 75 -14.14 -13.91 -6.87
C ASP A 75 -13.23 -15.16 -6.92
N ASP A 76 -12.58 -15.42 -8.05
CA ASP A 76 -11.64 -16.52 -8.25
C ASP A 76 -10.27 -16.29 -7.60
N GLU A 77 -10.00 -15.08 -7.12
CA GLU A 77 -8.76 -14.70 -6.43
C GLU A 77 -8.88 -14.76 -4.89
N LEU A 78 -10.09 -14.83 -4.34
CA LEU A 78 -10.34 -14.83 -2.89
C LEU A 78 -9.68 -16.01 -2.16
N GLU A 79 -9.93 -17.24 -2.63
CA GLU A 79 -9.38 -18.45 -2.01
C GLU A 79 -7.84 -18.53 -2.16
N PRO A 80 -7.23 -18.23 -3.34
CA PRO A 80 -5.79 -18.02 -3.44
C PRO A 80 -5.23 -16.95 -2.49
N ALA A 81 -5.91 -15.82 -2.32
CA ALA A 81 -5.48 -14.77 -1.39
C ALA A 81 -5.49 -15.25 0.06
N GLN A 82 -6.55 -15.95 0.50
CA GLN A 82 -6.64 -16.51 1.85
C GLN A 82 -5.49 -17.48 2.15
N ARG A 83 -5.16 -18.37 1.21
CA ARG A 83 -4.01 -19.28 1.32
C ARG A 83 -2.70 -18.50 1.47
N LEU A 84 -2.47 -17.50 0.62
CA LEU A 84 -1.27 -16.68 0.70
C LEU A 84 -1.17 -15.94 2.04
N ILE A 85 -2.28 -15.40 2.56
CA ILE A 85 -2.32 -14.75 3.88
C ILE A 85 -1.88 -15.72 4.98
N THR A 86 -2.39 -16.95 4.93
CA THR A 86 -2.03 -18.01 5.89
C THR A 86 -0.56 -18.35 5.81
N ASP A 87 -0.03 -18.51 4.60
CA ASP A 87 1.37 -18.78 4.36
C ASP A 87 2.27 -17.64 4.88
N LEU A 88 1.93 -16.38 4.58
CA LEU A 88 2.67 -15.20 5.04
C LEU A 88 2.67 -15.10 6.57
N TYR A 89 1.52 -15.33 7.21
CA TYR A 89 1.43 -15.38 8.67
C TYR A 89 2.36 -16.44 9.27
N ASN A 90 2.40 -17.64 8.69
CA ASN A 90 3.28 -18.72 9.15
C ASN A 90 4.78 -18.40 8.99
N THR A 91 5.15 -17.49 8.07
CA THR A 91 6.54 -17.00 7.97
C THR A 91 6.93 -15.99 9.05
N GLY A 92 5.95 -15.44 9.78
CA GLY A 92 6.16 -14.39 10.78
C GLY A 92 6.07 -12.97 10.24
N VAL A 93 5.42 -12.75 9.09
CA VAL A 93 5.08 -11.39 8.61
C VAL A 93 4.22 -10.68 9.66
N ASP A 94 4.54 -9.42 9.94
CA ASP A 94 3.94 -8.65 11.03
C ASP A 94 2.58 -8.05 10.66
N ALA A 95 2.39 -7.63 9.41
CA ALA A 95 1.14 -7.03 8.94
C ALA A 95 0.96 -7.15 7.42
N LEU A 96 -0.30 -7.02 6.98
CA LEU A 96 -0.67 -6.93 5.57
C LEU A 96 -1.18 -5.53 5.22
N ILE A 97 -0.74 -4.99 4.09
CA ILE A 97 -1.26 -3.74 3.55
C ILE A 97 -2.35 -4.08 2.53
N VAL A 98 -3.62 -3.79 2.85
CA VAL A 98 -4.79 -4.31 2.14
C VAL A 98 -5.65 -3.21 1.54
N GLN A 99 -6.23 -3.47 0.37
CA GLN A 99 -7.24 -2.60 -0.27
C GLN A 99 -8.65 -3.19 -0.20
N ASP A 100 -8.77 -4.49 -0.46
CA ASP A 100 -10.07 -5.13 -0.62
C ASP A 100 -10.70 -5.46 0.75
N MET A 101 -11.93 -4.99 0.99
CA MET A 101 -12.63 -5.23 2.25
C MET A 101 -13.13 -6.67 2.37
N GLY A 102 -13.21 -7.43 1.28
CA GLY A 102 -13.55 -8.85 1.29
C GLY A 102 -12.58 -9.69 2.13
N ILE A 103 -11.34 -9.22 2.32
CA ILE A 103 -10.36 -9.85 3.22
C ILE A 103 -10.88 -9.94 4.67
N LEU A 104 -11.71 -9.00 5.12
CA LEU A 104 -12.28 -9.01 6.48
C LEU A 104 -13.28 -10.15 6.71
N GLU A 105 -13.83 -10.72 5.63
CA GLU A 105 -14.81 -11.80 5.65
C GLU A 105 -14.17 -13.19 5.42
N LEU A 106 -12.85 -13.23 5.14
CA LEU A 106 -12.12 -14.49 4.94
C LEU A 106 -11.71 -15.09 6.28
N ASP A 107 -11.61 -16.42 6.31
CA ASP A 107 -11.06 -17.16 7.46
C ASP A 107 -9.52 -17.08 7.44
N ILE A 108 -9.00 -15.97 7.94
CA ILE A 108 -7.56 -15.66 8.01
C ILE A 108 -7.03 -15.77 9.44
N PRO A 109 -5.73 -16.11 9.62
CA PRO A 109 -5.08 -16.02 10.93
C PRO A 109 -5.10 -14.60 11.49
N PRO A 110 -4.87 -14.41 12.81
CA PRO A 110 -4.91 -13.10 13.48
C PRO A 110 -3.68 -12.24 13.15
N ILE A 111 -3.57 -11.82 11.90
CA ILE A 111 -2.53 -10.93 11.38
C ILE A 111 -3.00 -9.46 11.42
N GLU A 112 -2.11 -8.52 11.69
CA GLU A 112 -2.46 -7.09 11.66
C GLU A 112 -2.78 -6.66 10.21
N LEU A 113 -3.84 -5.88 10.04
CA LEU A 113 -4.26 -5.34 8.74
C LEU A 113 -4.09 -3.83 8.71
N HIS A 114 -3.37 -3.35 7.71
CA HIS A 114 -3.12 -1.94 7.45
C HIS A 114 -3.91 -1.53 6.20
N ALA A 115 -4.75 -0.50 6.33
CA ALA A 115 -5.56 -0.02 5.21
C ALA A 115 -4.65 0.75 4.24
N SER A 116 -4.53 0.25 3.02
CA SER A 116 -3.64 0.81 2.01
C SER A 116 -4.09 2.20 1.56
N THR A 117 -3.14 3.03 1.08
CA THR A 117 -3.46 4.29 0.36
C THR A 117 -4.37 4.05 -0.86
N GLN A 118 -4.40 2.81 -1.37
CA GLN A 118 -5.33 2.33 -2.41
C GLN A 118 -6.82 2.42 -1.98
N CYS A 119 -7.12 2.56 -0.69
CA CYS A 119 -8.48 2.70 -0.14
C CYS A 119 -9.07 4.12 -0.28
N ASP A 120 -8.37 5.06 -0.93
CA ASP A 120 -8.79 6.46 -1.09
C ASP A 120 -9.15 7.15 0.24
N ILE A 121 -8.26 7.05 1.22
CA ILE A 121 -8.52 7.51 2.60
C ILE A 121 -8.25 9.01 2.71
N ARG A 122 -9.26 9.83 2.34
CA ARG A 122 -9.18 11.30 2.30
C ARG A 122 -10.02 12.02 3.34
N SER A 123 -10.89 11.32 4.05
CA SER A 123 -11.83 11.92 5.01
C SER A 123 -11.73 11.27 6.38
N VAL A 124 -12.16 12.02 7.39
CA VAL A 124 -12.26 11.55 8.78
C VAL A 124 -13.17 10.34 8.89
N GLU A 125 -14.31 10.38 8.21
CA GLU A 125 -15.33 9.33 8.23
C GLU A 125 -14.78 8.03 7.64
N LYS A 126 -14.03 8.10 6.53
CA LYS A 126 -13.43 6.93 5.90
C LYS A 126 -12.34 6.30 6.78
N ALA A 127 -11.48 7.12 7.37
CA ALA A 127 -10.42 6.66 8.27
C ALA A 127 -11.00 6.00 9.53
N LYS A 128 -12.04 6.62 10.11
CA LYS A 128 -12.75 6.07 11.27
C LYS A 128 -13.44 4.76 10.93
N PHE A 129 -14.17 4.69 9.82
CA PHE A 129 -14.81 3.46 9.37
C PHE A 129 -13.80 2.32 9.26
N LEU A 130 -12.65 2.54 8.62
CA LEU A 130 -11.63 1.51 8.44
C LEU A 130 -11.06 1.05 9.78
N ALA A 131 -10.83 1.96 10.73
CA ALA A 131 -10.41 1.61 12.08
C ALA A 131 -11.49 0.78 12.82
N ASP A 132 -12.76 1.21 12.74
CA ASP A 132 -13.89 0.56 13.41
C ASP A 132 -14.13 -0.87 12.90
N VAL A 133 -13.81 -1.16 11.64
CA VAL A 133 -13.93 -2.53 11.05
C VAL A 133 -12.68 -3.39 11.22
N GLY A 134 -11.69 -2.93 11.99
CA GLY A 134 -10.58 -3.78 12.47
C GLY A 134 -9.19 -3.47 11.88
N PHE A 135 -9.03 -2.44 11.04
CA PHE A 135 -7.69 -2.04 10.59
C PHE A 135 -6.90 -1.37 11.73
N SER A 136 -5.70 -1.87 12.01
CA SER A 136 -4.82 -1.34 13.07
C SER A 136 -4.07 -0.08 12.64
N GLN A 137 -3.88 0.11 11.33
CA GLN A 137 -3.15 1.24 10.74
C GLN A 137 -3.82 1.72 9.46
N ILE A 138 -3.78 3.02 9.24
CA ILE A 138 -4.45 3.73 8.14
C ILE A 138 -3.40 4.49 7.32
N VAL A 139 -3.15 4.05 6.09
CA VAL A 139 -2.23 4.71 5.17
C VAL A 139 -3.00 5.76 4.38
N LEU A 140 -2.79 7.03 4.72
CA LEU A 140 -3.54 8.14 4.16
C LEU A 140 -3.21 8.41 2.69
N ALA A 141 -4.13 9.08 2.01
CA ALA A 141 -3.93 9.58 0.65
C ALA A 141 -2.88 10.70 0.64
N ARG A 142 -2.02 10.71 -0.39
CA ARG A 142 -0.85 11.61 -0.52
C ARG A 142 -1.20 13.08 -0.73
N GLU A 143 -2.42 13.35 -1.18
CA GLU A 143 -2.95 14.67 -1.51
C GLU A 143 -3.52 15.44 -0.31
N LEU A 144 -3.48 14.87 0.91
CA LEU A 144 -3.94 15.56 2.12
C LEU A 144 -2.92 16.57 2.63
N ASN A 145 -3.41 17.67 3.18
CA ASN A 145 -2.60 18.64 3.91
C ASN A 145 -2.53 18.34 5.41
N LEU A 146 -1.64 19.03 6.13
CA LEU A 146 -1.40 18.78 7.56
C LEU A 146 -2.64 19.00 8.45
N SER A 147 -3.52 19.95 8.13
CA SER A 147 -4.72 20.17 8.95
C SER A 147 -5.74 19.05 8.76
N GLN A 148 -5.86 18.51 7.55
CA GLN A 148 -6.68 17.32 7.27
C GLN A 148 -6.12 16.07 7.97
N ILE A 149 -4.79 15.86 7.91
CA ILE A 149 -4.12 14.75 8.60
C ILE A 149 -4.33 14.85 10.11
N ALA A 150 -4.18 16.05 10.69
CA ALA A 150 -4.40 16.28 12.11
C ALA A 150 -5.85 16.01 12.54
N ALA A 151 -6.84 16.39 11.71
CA ALA A 151 -8.25 16.09 11.97
C ALA A 151 -8.53 14.58 11.95
N ILE A 152 -7.93 13.84 11.02
CA ILE A 152 -8.04 12.38 10.97
C ILE A 152 -7.41 11.74 12.21
N HIS A 153 -6.19 12.14 12.56
CA HIS A 153 -5.48 11.64 13.74
C HIS A 153 -6.27 11.85 15.04
N GLN A 154 -7.00 12.96 15.18
CA GLN A 154 -7.83 13.22 16.36
C GLN A 154 -9.10 12.35 16.45
N ALA A 155 -9.51 11.73 15.34
CA ALA A 155 -10.81 11.07 15.22
C ALA A 155 -10.73 9.54 15.24
N THR A 156 -9.53 8.95 15.27
CA THR A 156 -9.32 7.50 15.31
C THR A 156 -8.18 7.13 16.23
N ASP A 157 -8.28 5.93 16.80
CA ASP A 157 -7.24 5.31 17.61
C ASP A 157 -6.23 4.50 16.77
N ALA A 158 -6.51 4.26 15.49
CA ALA A 158 -5.61 3.55 14.59
C ALA A 158 -4.34 4.36 14.31
N THR A 159 -3.22 3.65 14.08
CA THR A 159 -1.97 4.30 13.68
C THR A 159 -2.16 5.01 12.34
N ILE A 160 -1.69 6.24 12.21
CA ILE A 160 -1.73 7.00 10.95
C ILE A 160 -0.37 6.93 10.27
N GLU A 161 -0.35 6.47 9.02
CA GLU A 161 0.83 6.47 8.16
C GLU A 161 0.65 7.51 7.03
N PHE A 162 1.70 8.26 6.74
CA PHE A 162 1.71 9.25 5.65
C PHE A 162 3.05 9.23 4.90
N PHE A 163 3.00 9.47 3.59
CA PHE A 163 4.18 9.49 2.73
C PHE A 163 4.95 10.81 2.86
N ILE A 164 6.23 10.72 3.21
CA ILE A 164 7.15 11.88 3.22
C ILE A 164 8.02 11.97 1.96
N HIS A 165 8.11 10.89 1.18
CA HIS A 165 8.89 10.80 -0.05
C HIS A 165 8.27 9.80 -1.02
N GLY A 166 8.48 10.02 -2.32
CA GLY A 166 8.09 9.10 -3.39
C GLY A 166 7.43 9.78 -4.58
N ALA A 167 6.85 8.99 -5.47
CA ALA A 167 6.17 9.50 -6.65
C ALA A 167 4.81 10.11 -6.27
N LEU A 168 4.58 11.36 -6.68
CA LEU A 168 3.26 11.98 -6.68
C LEU A 168 2.48 11.57 -7.94
N CYS A 169 1.22 11.20 -7.74
CA CYS A 169 0.27 10.89 -8.80
C CYS A 169 -0.52 12.16 -9.15
N VAL A 170 -0.99 12.25 -10.40
CA VAL A 170 -1.91 13.32 -10.84
C VAL A 170 -3.38 13.01 -10.48
N ALA A 171 -3.70 11.74 -10.28
CA ALA A 171 -5.02 11.27 -9.88
C ALA A 171 -5.06 11.01 -8.37
N TYR A 172 -6.27 10.97 -7.81
CA TYR A 172 -6.49 10.59 -6.41
C TYR A 172 -5.96 9.18 -6.12
N SER A 173 -5.47 9.00 -4.89
CA SER A 173 -4.84 7.75 -4.45
C SER A 173 -5.80 6.56 -4.57
N GLY A 174 -5.39 5.52 -5.32
CA GLY A 174 -6.23 4.34 -5.58
C GLY A 174 -7.31 4.50 -6.67
N GLN A 175 -7.45 5.69 -7.27
CA GLN A 175 -8.53 6.03 -8.20
C GLN A 175 -8.03 6.37 -9.61
N CYS A 176 -6.94 5.71 -10.05
CA CYS A 176 -6.30 6.01 -11.33
C CYS A 176 -6.71 5.02 -12.44
N TYR A 177 -7.53 5.48 -13.39
CA TYR A 177 -8.04 4.65 -14.51
C TYR A 177 -7.41 4.96 -15.87
N ILE A 178 -6.61 6.03 -15.97
CA ILE A 178 -6.03 6.50 -17.25
C ILE A 178 -5.20 5.42 -17.96
N SER A 179 -4.37 4.69 -17.21
CA SER A 179 -3.50 3.64 -17.74
C SER A 179 -4.34 2.55 -18.41
N HIS A 180 -5.41 2.12 -17.75
CA HIS A 180 -6.28 1.07 -18.26
C HIS A 180 -7.06 1.56 -19.49
N ALA A 181 -7.64 2.77 -19.41
CA ALA A 181 -8.39 3.36 -20.51
C ALA A 181 -7.55 3.52 -21.80
N GLN A 182 -6.27 3.85 -21.68
CA GLN A 182 -5.40 4.10 -22.84
C GLN A 182 -4.67 2.84 -23.34
N THR A 183 -4.34 1.89 -22.47
CA THR A 183 -3.42 0.79 -22.79
C THR A 183 -3.91 -0.60 -22.39
N GLY A 184 -5.04 -0.70 -21.70
CA GLY A 184 -5.52 -1.93 -21.07
C GLY A 184 -4.79 -2.28 -19.75
N ARG A 185 -3.64 -1.67 -19.46
CA ARG A 185 -2.82 -1.94 -18.29
C ARG A 185 -3.36 -1.26 -17.02
N SER A 186 -3.66 -2.02 -15.97
CA SER A 186 -4.28 -1.47 -14.74
C SER A 186 -3.23 -0.95 -13.74
N ALA A 187 -3.21 0.36 -13.53
CA ALA A 187 -2.38 0.99 -12.51
C ALA A 187 -2.76 0.52 -11.08
N ASN A 188 -4.05 0.24 -10.85
CA ASN A 188 -4.54 -0.25 -9.56
C ASN A 188 -4.16 -1.72 -9.31
N ARG A 189 -3.73 -2.47 -10.34
CA ARG A 189 -3.12 -3.81 -10.23
C ARG A 189 -1.61 -3.79 -10.44
N GLY A 190 -0.98 -2.63 -10.27
CA GLY A 190 0.48 -2.50 -10.31
C GLY A 190 1.12 -2.46 -11.69
N ASP A 191 0.33 -2.42 -12.75
CA ASP A 191 0.81 -2.31 -14.13
C ASP A 191 0.55 -0.90 -14.68
N CYS A 192 1.07 0.12 -13.99
CA CYS A 192 0.90 1.51 -14.41
C CYS A 192 1.78 1.82 -15.64
N SER A 193 1.17 2.34 -16.71
CA SER A 193 1.88 2.82 -17.90
C SER A 193 2.59 4.16 -17.71
N GLN A 194 2.31 4.85 -16.59
CA GLN A 194 2.73 6.23 -16.34
C GLN A 194 2.28 7.21 -17.43
N ALA A 195 1.12 6.95 -18.05
CA ALA A 195 0.54 7.80 -19.10
C ALA A 195 0.55 9.29 -18.74
N CYS A 196 0.25 9.64 -17.48
CA CYS A 196 0.27 11.03 -17.00
C CYS A 196 1.63 11.74 -17.04
N ARG A 197 2.73 11.05 -17.37
CA ARG A 197 4.08 11.61 -17.53
C ARG A 197 4.50 11.74 -18.98
N LEU A 198 3.65 11.34 -19.93
CA LEU A 198 3.91 11.45 -21.36
C LEU A 198 3.60 12.88 -21.85
N PRO A 199 4.23 13.32 -22.94
CA PRO A 199 3.86 14.57 -23.60
C PRO A 199 2.41 14.50 -24.12
N TYR A 200 1.67 15.60 -23.98
CA TYR A 200 0.31 15.74 -24.46
C TYR A 200 0.13 17.07 -25.20
N THR A 201 -0.61 17.03 -26.31
CA THR A 201 -1.08 18.23 -27.01
C THR A 201 -2.49 18.56 -26.56
N LEU A 202 -2.68 19.73 -25.93
CA LEU A 202 -3.99 20.23 -25.55
C LEU A 202 -4.70 20.82 -26.78
N LYS A 203 -5.90 20.32 -27.07
CA LYS A 203 -6.77 20.84 -28.14
C LYS A 203 -8.07 21.38 -27.56
N ASP A 204 -8.58 22.46 -28.15
CA ASP A 204 -9.91 22.97 -27.82
C ASP A 204 -11.03 22.17 -28.51
N ASP A 205 -12.28 22.58 -28.28
CA ASP A 205 -13.49 21.99 -28.87
C ASP A 205 -13.55 22.11 -30.40
N GLN A 206 -12.80 23.03 -30.98
CA GLN A 206 -12.66 23.24 -32.43
C GLN A 206 -11.46 22.48 -33.02
N GLY A 207 -10.73 21.73 -32.18
CA GLY A 207 -9.55 20.96 -32.57
C GLY A 207 -8.28 21.78 -32.77
N ARG A 208 -8.28 23.07 -32.40
CA ARG A 208 -7.10 23.93 -32.45
C ARG A 208 -6.16 23.58 -31.30
N VAL A 209 -4.86 23.61 -31.56
CA VAL A 209 -3.84 23.37 -30.53
C VAL A 209 -3.76 24.60 -29.63
N VAL A 210 -4.05 24.40 -28.34
CA VAL A 210 -4.01 25.43 -27.29
C VAL A 210 -2.64 25.46 -26.62
N SER A 211 -2.05 24.29 -26.43
CA SER A 211 -0.72 24.13 -25.85
C SER A 211 -0.12 22.81 -26.33
N TYR A 212 1.19 22.80 -26.56
CA TYR A 212 1.94 21.60 -26.89
C TYR A 212 3.23 21.60 -26.06
N GLU A 213 3.58 20.42 -25.56
CA GLU A 213 4.95 20.02 -25.19
C GLU A 213 5.14 18.58 -25.66
#